data_AF-Q4JSB0-F1
#
_entry.id   AF-Q4JSB0-F1
#
_cell.length_a   1.000
_cell.length_b   1.000
_cell.length_c   1.000
_cell.angle_alpha   90.00
_cell.angle_beta   90.00
_cell.angle_gamma   90.00
#
_symmetry.space_group_name_H-M   'P 1'
#
loop_
_entity.id
_entity.type
_entity.pdbx_description
1 polymer ?
#
loop_
_entity_poly.entity_id
_entity_poly.type
_entity_poly.pdbx_seq_one_letter_code
_entity_poly.pdbx_strand_id
1 'polypeptide(L)'
;MLGLKSCRFGRNLAKSIPSFLSRDCTTTTESTGTDQQMANSHPEEPIVVEKENNITLIGINRPKVRNAIDSITGRKLSAAIAEFENDPKADVGVLHGIGGSFCSGYDLSELAGQQEPQQALSIVHHPEGVMGPTRRMIRKPLVCAITGYCVAGGLELALMCDLRVMEENAVLGFFNRRFGVPLIDGGTVRLPALIGLSRALDLILTGRTVTAKEALDIGLVNRVVAVGAGLGQAYNLAMSIAKYPQLCIRHDRDAAYYGTFSAESFEQALEREAANVTVELLQEAKEGADKFRQGIGRGGSFSGIKERKLPDWERAEMKHESKL
;
A
#
# COMPACT_ATOMS: atom_id res chain seq x y z
N MET A 1 34.31 40.33 -44.92
CA MET A 1 35.78 40.29 -44.79
C MET A 1 36.11 40.05 -43.33
N LEU A 2 36.80 38.92 -43.07
CA LEU A 2 37.52 38.51 -41.85
C LEU A 2 36.74 38.50 -40.51
N GLY A 3 36.71 37.43 -39.72
CA GLY A 3 37.43 36.17 -39.83
C GLY A 3 37.20 35.36 -38.55
N LEU A 4 37.05 34.05 -38.71
CA LEU A 4 36.99 33.06 -37.64
C LEU A 4 38.22 33.11 -36.73
N LYS A 5 38.02 32.84 -35.44
CA LYS A 5 38.92 31.98 -34.66
C LYS A 5 38.10 31.05 -33.78
N SER A 6 38.34 29.76 -34.00
CA SER A 6 37.85 28.63 -33.22
C SER A 6 38.62 28.50 -31.91
N CYS A 7 38.00 27.89 -30.90
CA CYS A 7 38.73 27.01 -30.01
C CYS A 7 37.82 25.90 -29.46
N ARG A 8 38.40 24.70 -29.43
CA ARG A 8 37.80 23.39 -29.15
C ARG A 8 37.72 23.16 -27.63
N PHE A 9 36.61 22.59 -27.17
CA PHE A 9 36.54 21.57 -26.12
C PHE A 9 35.30 20.73 -26.49
N GLY A 10 35.36 19.42 -26.76
CA GLY A 10 36.17 18.41 -26.11
C GLY A 10 35.27 17.60 -25.18
N ARG A 11 34.49 16.71 -25.78
CA ARG A 11 33.83 15.50 -25.24
C ARG A 11 33.97 15.24 -23.73
N ASN A 12 32.84 15.13 -23.04
CA ASN A 12 32.47 14.01 -22.15
C ASN A 12 31.28 14.43 -21.29
N LEU A 13 30.08 13.90 -21.57
CA LEU A 13 28.96 13.73 -20.63
C LEU A 13 27.84 12.96 -21.34
N ALA A 14 28.11 11.67 -21.56
CA ALA A 14 27.07 10.68 -21.81
C ALA A 14 27.38 9.54 -20.85
N LYS A 15 26.67 9.48 -19.72
CA LYS A 15 26.53 8.30 -18.86
C LYS A 15 25.41 8.56 -17.85
N SER A 16 24.50 7.58 -17.79
CA SER A 16 23.38 7.38 -16.85
C SER A 16 22.01 7.97 -17.24
N ILE A 17 21.40 7.38 -18.26
CA ILE A 17 19.94 7.31 -18.41
C ILE A 17 19.52 5.87 -18.08
N PRO A 18 18.51 5.63 -17.21
CA PRO A 18 18.00 4.28 -16.97
C PRO A 18 17.34 3.72 -18.23
N SER A 19 17.72 2.50 -18.60
CA SER A 19 17.24 1.78 -19.79
C SER A 19 15.84 1.20 -19.58
N PHE A 20 14.82 2.05 -19.60
CA PHE A 20 13.42 1.65 -19.79
C PHE A 20 12.75 2.80 -20.54
N LEU A 21 12.97 2.88 -21.85
CA LEU A 21 12.18 3.60 -22.87
C LEU A 21 12.99 3.69 -24.17
N SER A 22 13.02 2.62 -24.97
CA SER A 22 13.19 2.75 -26.42
C SER A 22 12.43 1.63 -27.11
N ARG A 23 11.24 1.96 -27.64
CA ARG A 23 10.58 1.18 -28.67
C ARG A 23 11.25 1.54 -29.99
N ASP A 24 12.15 0.68 -30.46
CA ASP A 24 12.55 0.69 -31.87
C ASP A 24 11.91 -0.50 -32.57
N CYS A 25 11.05 -0.14 -33.53
CA CYS A 25 10.36 -1.03 -34.43
C CYS A 25 11.30 -1.34 -35.59
N THR A 26 11.82 -2.56 -35.69
CA THR A 26 12.37 -3.09 -36.94
C THR A 26 12.05 -4.57 -37.07
N THR A 27 11.23 -4.87 -38.07
CA THR A 27 10.98 -6.21 -38.62
C THR A 27 12.21 -6.73 -39.36
N THR A 28 12.71 -7.89 -38.97
CA THR A 28 13.42 -8.81 -39.87
C THR A 28 13.22 -10.25 -39.39
N THR A 29 12.63 -11.05 -40.27
CA THR A 29 12.56 -12.51 -40.24
C THR A 29 13.92 -13.12 -40.54
N GLU A 30 14.33 -14.15 -39.80
CA GLU A 30 14.82 -15.43 -40.35
C GLU A 30 15.10 -16.46 -39.25
N SER A 31 14.72 -17.70 -39.54
CA SER A 31 14.81 -18.90 -38.70
C SER A 31 16.21 -19.53 -38.76
N THR A 32 16.66 -20.14 -37.66
CA THR A 32 17.02 -21.58 -37.55
C THR A 32 17.83 -21.85 -36.28
N GLY A 33 17.52 -22.96 -35.60
CA GLY A 33 18.49 -23.71 -34.79
C GLY A 33 18.41 -23.58 -33.27
N THR A 34 17.85 -24.63 -32.66
CA THR A 34 18.19 -25.20 -31.33
C THR A 34 17.95 -24.35 -30.08
N ASP A 35 16.69 -24.27 -29.64
CA ASP A 35 16.34 -23.95 -28.25
C ASP A 35 16.23 -25.23 -27.41
N GLN A 36 17.36 -25.66 -26.86
CA GLN A 36 17.39 -26.38 -25.59
C GLN A 36 18.16 -25.52 -24.59
N GLN A 37 17.46 -24.57 -23.97
CA GLN A 37 17.91 -23.96 -22.72
C GLN A 37 16.73 -23.88 -21.74
N MET A 38 16.78 -24.86 -20.85
CA MET A 38 16.13 -24.99 -19.54
C MET A 38 15.41 -23.75 -19.03
N ALA A 39 14.09 -23.75 -19.16
CA ALA A 39 13.21 -22.95 -18.32
C ALA A 39 13.25 -23.49 -16.88
N ASN A 40 14.26 -23.10 -16.11
CA ASN A 40 14.16 -23.12 -14.66
C ASN A 40 13.33 -21.90 -14.23
N SER A 41 12.03 -21.94 -14.51
CA SER A 41 11.10 -20.97 -13.93
C SER A 41 10.93 -21.35 -12.47
N HIS A 42 11.72 -20.74 -11.59
CA HIS A 42 11.27 -20.60 -10.20
C HIS A 42 9.85 -20.00 -10.27
N PRO A 43 8.85 -20.61 -9.60
CA PRO A 43 7.52 -20.02 -9.57
C PRO A 43 7.64 -18.58 -9.09
N GLU A 44 7.07 -17.63 -9.83
CA GLU A 44 7.08 -16.21 -9.47
C GLU A 44 6.60 -16.07 -8.02
N GLU A 45 7.38 -15.37 -7.21
CA GLU A 45 7.07 -15.17 -5.80
C GLU A 45 5.74 -14.41 -5.70
N PRO A 46 4.71 -14.95 -5.01
CA PRO A 46 3.35 -14.40 -5.07
C PRO A 46 3.20 -13.11 -4.23
N ILE A 47 4.19 -12.77 -3.41
CA ILE A 47 4.28 -11.51 -2.66
C ILE A 47 5.67 -10.92 -2.86
N VAL A 48 5.74 -9.72 -3.40
CA VAL A 48 7.00 -8.98 -3.60
C VAL A 48 7.07 -7.86 -2.57
N VAL A 49 8.20 -7.73 -1.88
CA VAL A 49 8.42 -6.69 -0.87
C VAL A 49 9.61 -5.83 -1.27
N GLU A 50 9.39 -4.52 -1.37
CA GLU A 50 10.42 -3.53 -1.64
C GLU A 50 10.48 -2.52 -0.50
N LYS A 51 11.69 -2.08 -0.15
CA LYS A 51 11.91 -1.12 0.94
C LYS A 51 12.56 0.13 0.36
N GLU A 52 11.88 1.26 0.50
CA GLU A 52 12.39 2.56 0.08
C GLU A 52 12.24 3.55 1.22
N ASN A 53 13.37 4.14 1.65
CA ASN A 53 13.41 5.02 2.82
C ASN A 53 12.83 4.30 4.06
N ASN A 54 11.78 4.86 4.65
CA ASN A 54 11.01 4.31 5.74
C ASN A 54 9.65 3.76 5.30
N ILE A 55 9.49 3.48 4.00
CA ILE A 55 8.28 2.93 3.39
C ILE A 55 8.54 1.49 2.94
N THR A 56 7.60 0.60 3.25
CA THR A 56 7.62 -0.79 2.75
C THR A 56 6.50 -0.97 1.72
N LEU A 57 6.86 -1.24 0.47
CA LEU A 57 5.92 -1.62 -0.59
C LEU A 57 5.69 -3.13 -0.51
N ILE A 58 4.43 -3.56 -0.45
CA ILE A 58 4.00 -4.95 -0.35
C ILE A 58 3.07 -5.22 -1.53
N GLY A 59 3.58 -5.93 -2.53
CA GLY A 59 2.92 -6.20 -3.80
C GLY A 59 2.38 -7.62 -3.89
N ILE A 60 1.08 -7.77 -4.19
CA ILE A 60 0.49 -9.06 -4.56
C ILE A 60 0.85 -9.35 -6.02
N ASN A 61 1.49 -10.49 -6.27
CA ASN A 61 2.10 -10.83 -7.55
C ASN A 61 1.54 -12.14 -8.14
N ARG A 62 0.25 -12.13 -8.46
CA ARG A 62 -0.42 -13.19 -9.24
C ARG A 62 -1.23 -12.56 -10.40
N PRO A 63 -0.59 -11.78 -11.30
CA PRO A 63 -1.30 -10.96 -12.28
C PRO A 63 -2.15 -11.79 -13.25
N LYS A 64 -1.71 -13.02 -13.56
CA LYS A 64 -2.42 -13.96 -14.46
C LYS A 64 -3.83 -14.32 -13.98
N VAL A 65 -4.08 -14.22 -12.69
CA VAL A 65 -5.39 -14.44 -12.05
C VAL A 65 -5.89 -13.19 -11.32
N ARG A 66 -5.50 -12.00 -11.80
CA ARG A 66 -5.88 -10.70 -11.23
C ARG A 66 -5.62 -10.59 -9.72
N ASN A 67 -4.50 -11.16 -9.27
CA ASN A 67 -4.08 -11.13 -7.88
C ASN A 67 -5.10 -11.76 -6.92
N ALA A 68 -5.82 -12.79 -7.37
CA ALA A 68 -6.58 -13.65 -6.47
C ALA A 68 -5.66 -14.21 -5.37
N ILE A 69 -6.19 -14.41 -4.16
CA ILE A 69 -5.43 -14.96 -3.02
C ILE A 69 -5.78 -16.43 -2.85
N ASP A 70 -4.77 -17.29 -3.00
CA ASP A 70 -4.83 -18.68 -2.55
C ASP A 70 -4.22 -18.82 -1.15
N SER A 71 -4.31 -20.01 -0.55
CA SER A 71 -3.78 -20.27 0.79
C SER A 71 -2.28 -19.96 0.94
N ILE A 72 -1.48 -20.20 -0.10
CA ILE A 72 -0.03 -19.92 -0.08
C ILE A 72 0.22 -18.42 -0.06
N THR A 73 -0.48 -17.70 -0.91
CA THR A 73 -0.39 -16.25 -1.06
C THR A 73 -0.86 -15.56 0.21
N GLY A 74 -1.98 -16.02 0.81
CA GLY A 74 -2.48 -15.49 2.07
C GLY A 74 -1.47 -15.62 3.21
N ARG A 75 -0.83 -16.79 3.35
CA ARG A 75 0.24 -17.00 4.35
C ARG A 75 1.45 -16.09 4.11
N LYS A 76 1.91 -15.98 2.86
CA LYS A 76 3.03 -15.10 2.50
C LYS A 76 2.71 -13.63 2.73
N LEU A 77 1.47 -13.20 2.47
CA LEU A 77 1.02 -11.84 2.75
C LEU A 77 1.00 -11.56 4.26
N SER A 78 0.47 -12.50 5.07
CA SER A 78 0.52 -12.40 6.54
C SER A 78 1.95 -12.33 7.08
N ALA A 79 2.89 -13.08 6.47
CA ALA A 79 4.31 -13.03 6.85
C ALA A 79 4.94 -11.68 6.49
N ALA A 80 4.75 -11.20 5.25
CA ALA A 80 5.27 -9.90 4.79
C ALA A 80 4.76 -8.73 5.66
N ILE A 81 3.47 -8.77 6.05
CA ILE A 81 2.90 -7.77 6.96
C ILE A 81 3.51 -7.87 8.36
N ALA A 82 3.69 -9.08 8.90
CA ALA A 82 4.35 -9.25 10.20
C ALA A 82 5.79 -8.72 10.19
N GLU A 83 6.54 -9.00 9.13
CA GLU A 83 7.90 -8.48 8.94
C GLU A 83 7.91 -6.94 8.87
N PHE A 84 6.98 -6.34 8.12
CA PHE A 84 6.81 -4.89 8.07
C PHE A 84 6.51 -4.31 9.47
N GLU A 85 5.59 -4.90 10.23
CA GLU A 85 5.26 -4.41 11.57
C GLU A 85 6.42 -4.54 12.56
N ASN A 86 7.29 -5.54 12.38
CA ASN A 86 8.45 -5.78 13.24
C ASN A 86 9.72 -5.04 12.81
N ASP A 87 9.77 -4.47 11.61
CA ASP A 87 10.95 -3.72 11.14
C ASP A 87 11.02 -2.32 11.78
N PRO A 88 11.97 -2.02 12.68
CA PRO A 88 12.06 -0.71 13.32
C PRO A 88 12.38 0.45 12.36
N LYS A 89 12.83 0.15 11.13
CA LYS A 89 13.11 1.16 10.09
C LYS A 89 11.90 1.46 9.21
N ALA A 90 10.87 0.62 9.25
CA ALA A 90 9.65 0.81 8.46
C ALA A 90 8.61 1.60 9.26
N ASP A 91 8.22 2.75 8.72
CA ASP A 91 7.24 3.66 9.32
C ASP A 91 5.83 3.40 8.79
N VAL A 92 5.69 3.29 7.46
CA VAL A 92 4.40 3.16 6.77
C VAL A 92 4.51 2.10 5.66
N GLY A 93 3.46 1.30 5.50
CA GLY A 93 3.37 0.29 4.44
C GLY A 93 2.52 0.79 3.27
N VAL A 94 2.79 0.29 2.08
CA VAL A 94 1.89 0.43 0.91
C VAL A 94 1.53 -0.96 0.38
N LEU A 95 0.26 -1.34 0.49
CA LEU A 95 -0.27 -2.57 -0.09
C LEU A 95 -0.77 -2.30 -1.51
N HIS A 96 -0.28 -3.05 -2.50
CA HIS A 96 -0.69 -2.89 -3.89
C HIS A 96 -0.76 -4.24 -4.63
N GLY A 97 -1.32 -4.22 -5.84
CA GLY A 97 -1.28 -5.36 -6.76
C GLY A 97 -0.34 -5.10 -7.93
N ILE A 98 0.41 -6.12 -8.35
CA ILE A 98 1.29 -6.08 -9.52
C ILE A 98 0.49 -6.52 -10.75
N GLY A 99 0.70 -5.86 -11.89
CA GLY A 99 0.09 -6.25 -13.17
C GLY A 99 -1.35 -5.79 -13.39
N GLY A 100 -1.72 -4.62 -12.87
CA GLY A 100 -2.90 -3.88 -13.32
C GLY A 100 -4.24 -4.23 -12.66
N SER A 101 -4.23 -5.04 -11.59
CA SER A 101 -5.37 -5.18 -10.68
C SER A 101 -4.85 -5.26 -9.26
N PHE A 102 -5.58 -4.72 -8.30
CA PHE A 102 -5.23 -4.84 -6.90
C PHE A 102 -5.39 -6.28 -6.41
N CYS A 103 -6.62 -6.79 -6.39
CA CYS A 103 -6.96 -8.14 -5.95
C CYS A 103 -8.41 -8.47 -6.31
N SER A 104 -8.63 -9.64 -6.93
CA SER A 104 -9.97 -10.12 -7.28
C SER A 104 -10.68 -10.96 -6.19
N GLY A 105 -10.10 -11.05 -4.99
CA GLY A 105 -10.63 -11.86 -3.89
C GLY A 105 -9.99 -13.24 -3.80
N TYR A 106 -10.66 -14.18 -3.15
CA TYR A 106 -10.15 -15.53 -2.97
C TYR A 106 -10.10 -16.30 -4.30
N ASP A 107 -9.11 -17.17 -4.44
CA ASP A 107 -8.95 -18.03 -5.59
C ASP A 107 -10.06 -19.12 -5.61
N LEU A 108 -11.10 -18.89 -6.41
CA LEU A 108 -12.23 -19.81 -6.49
C LEU A 108 -11.86 -21.18 -7.07
N SER A 109 -10.75 -21.30 -7.81
CA SER A 109 -10.26 -22.61 -8.28
C SER A 109 -9.75 -23.46 -7.13
N GLU A 110 -9.15 -22.85 -6.10
CA GLU A 110 -8.76 -23.54 -4.87
C GLU A 110 -10.00 -23.98 -4.08
N LEU A 111 -11.02 -23.12 -3.98
CA LEU A 111 -12.28 -23.46 -3.32
C LEU A 111 -13.00 -24.63 -4.01
N ALA A 112 -13.09 -24.59 -5.35
CA ALA A 112 -13.75 -25.64 -6.14
C ALA A 112 -13.01 -26.99 -6.08
N GLY A 113 -11.71 -26.98 -5.78
CA GLY A 113 -10.91 -28.19 -5.63
C GLY A 113 -11.13 -28.95 -4.32
N GLN A 114 -11.86 -28.38 -3.36
CA GLN A 114 -12.12 -29.02 -2.07
C GLN A 114 -13.26 -30.04 -2.18
N GLN A 115 -12.99 -31.29 -1.81
CA GLN A 115 -13.95 -32.40 -1.98
C GLN A 115 -15.02 -32.42 -0.89
N GLU A 116 -14.71 -31.96 0.32
CA GLU A 116 -15.63 -31.98 1.47
C GLU A 116 -15.79 -30.58 2.08
N PRO A 117 -17.01 -30.04 2.21
CA PRO A 117 -17.26 -28.72 2.81
C PRO A 117 -16.66 -28.57 4.22
N GLN A 118 -16.57 -29.66 4.98
CA GLN A 118 -15.98 -29.65 6.32
C GLN A 118 -14.47 -29.32 6.31
N GLN A 119 -13.76 -29.66 5.22
CA GLN A 119 -12.34 -29.34 5.07
C GLN A 119 -12.14 -27.83 4.84
N ALA A 120 -13.12 -27.16 4.22
CA ALA A 120 -13.12 -25.71 4.01
C ALA A 120 -13.17 -24.92 5.32
N LEU A 121 -13.77 -25.48 6.38
CA LEU A 121 -13.89 -24.80 7.67
C LEU A 121 -12.54 -24.47 8.29
N SER A 122 -11.53 -25.33 8.10
CA SER A 122 -10.17 -25.06 8.61
C SER A 122 -9.56 -23.81 7.97
N ILE A 123 -9.83 -23.57 6.68
CA ILE A 123 -9.41 -22.37 5.95
C ILE A 123 -10.22 -21.17 6.44
N VAL A 124 -11.55 -21.30 6.51
CA VAL A 124 -12.45 -20.24 6.97
C VAL A 124 -12.14 -19.78 8.40
N HIS A 125 -11.78 -20.70 9.29
CA HIS A 125 -11.47 -20.39 10.69
C HIS A 125 -10.00 -20.06 10.93
N HIS A 126 -9.18 -19.92 9.88
CA HIS A 126 -7.78 -19.56 10.03
C HIS A 126 -7.65 -18.24 10.83
N PRO A 127 -6.79 -18.16 11.87
CA PRO A 127 -6.74 -17.01 12.78
C PRO A 127 -6.41 -15.69 12.08
N GLU A 128 -5.66 -15.75 10.98
CA GLU A 128 -5.30 -14.59 10.17
C GLU A 128 -6.46 -14.06 9.33
N GLY A 129 -7.38 -14.94 8.93
CA GLY A 129 -8.31 -14.72 7.83
C GLY A 129 -7.99 -15.61 6.62
N VAL A 130 -8.94 -15.67 5.68
CA VAL A 130 -8.82 -16.47 4.45
C VAL A 130 -7.96 -15.74 3.42
N MET A 131 -8.06 -14.42 3.40
CA MET A 131 -7.32 -13.54 2.48
C MET A 131 -5.91 -13.20 2.97
N GLY A 132 -5.41 -13.86 4.02
CA GLY A 132 -4.17 -13.48 4.71
C GLY A 132 -4.48 -12.73 6.01
N PRO A 133 -3.94 -11.53 6.28
CA PRO A 133 -3.93 -10.92 7.63
C PRO A 133 -5.19 -10.14 8.02
N THR A 134 -6.32 -10.40 7.37
CA THR A 134 -7.55 -9.59 7.46
C THR A 134 -8.23 -9.56 8.82
N ARG A 135 -7.91 -10.51 9.71
CA ARG A 135 -8.36 -10.56 11.11
C ARG A 135 -7.40 -9.87 12.07
N ARG A 136 -6.21 -9.46 11.63
CA ARG A 136 -5.29 -8.68 12.46
C ARG A 136 -5.75 -7.22 12.53
N MET A 137 -5.45 -6.59 13.67
CA MET A 137 -5.34 -5.14 13.75
C MET A 137 -3.88 -4.78 13.52
N ILE A 138 -3.57 -4.31 12.31
CA ILE A 138 -2.19 -3.93 11.94
C ILE A 138 -1.73 -2.78 12.84
N ARG A 139 -0.47 -2.81 13.31
CA ARG A 139 0.09 -1.87 14.30
C ARG A 139 0.71 -0.61 13.69
N LYS A 140 1.00 -0.62 12.39
CA LYS A 140 1.61 0.51 11.68
C LYS A 140 0.70 1.01 10.55
N PRO A 141 0.79 2.30 10.18
CA PRO A 141 0.01 2.85 9.09
C PRO A 141 0.22 2.07 7.78
N LEU A 142 -0.88 1.76 7.08
CA LEU A 142 -0.91 1.02 5.84
C LEU A 142 -1.78 1.74 4.81
N VAL A 143 -1.20 2.10 3.67
CA VAL A 143 -1.90 2.74 2.54
C VAL A 143 -2.16 1.70 1.45
N CYS A 144 -3.36 1.64 0.91
CA CYS A 144 -3.72 0.78 -0.20
C CYS A 144 -3.63 1.56 -1.53
N ALA A 145 -2.93 1.01 -2.51
CA ALA A 145 -2.93 1.49 -3.89
C ALA A 145 -3.85 0.61 -4.75
N ILE A 146 -5.03 1.13 -5.06
CA ILE A 146 -6.07 0.41 -5.80
C ILE A 146 -5.93 0.70 -7.30
N THR A 147 -5.57 -0.33 -8.06
CA THR A 147 -5.55 -0.34 -9.52
C THR A 147 -6.50 -1.42 -10.04
N GLY A 148 -7.10 -1.23 -11.22
CA GLY A 148 -7.98 -2.22 -11.85
C GLY A 148 -9.05 -2.81 -10.92
N TYR A 149 -9.07 -4.13 -10.77
CA TYR A 149 -10.06 -4.80 -9.91
C TYR A 149 -9.62 -4.84 -8.43
N CYS A 150 -10.49 -4.35 -7.54
CA CYS A 150 -10.41 -4.54 -6.09
C CYS A 150 -11.79 -5.01 -5.61
N VAL A 151 -12.01 -6.31 -5.66
CA VAL A 151 -13.36 -6.90 -5.53
C VAL A 151 -13.38 -8.09 -4.58
N ALA A 152 -14.57 -8.40 -4.05
CA ALA A 152 -14.79 -9.48 -3.10
C ALA A 152 -13.81 -9.39 -1.91
N GLY A 153 -13.09 -10.47 -1.58
CA GLY A 153 -12.07 -10.46 -0.52
C GLY A 153 -10.93 -9.45 -0.76
N GLY A 154 -10.70 -9.04 -2.02
CA GLY A 154 -9.74 -7.98 -2.33
C GLY A 154 -10.20 -6.62 -1.81
N LEU A 155 -11.51 -6.36 -1.82
CA LEU A 155 -12.05 -5.17 -1.16
C LEU A 155 -11.93 -5.28 0.37
N GLU A 156 -12.09 -6.47 0.95
CA GLU A 156 -11.87 -6.69 2.39
C GLU A 156 -10.40 -6.43 2.80
N LEU A 157 -9.43 -6.80 1.96
CA LEU A 157 -8.02 -6.42 2.13
C LEU A 157 -7.80 -4.90 2.04
N ALA A 158 -8.45 -4.22 1.09
CA ALA A 158 -8.34 -2.76 0.99
C ALA A 158 -8.99 -2.04 2.19
N LEU A 159 -10.07 -2.59 2.75
CA LEU A 159 -10.74 -2.08 3.95
C LEU A 159 -9.90 -2.27 5.22
N MET A 160 -9.01 -3.27 5.26
CA MET A 160 -8.05 -3.44 6.36
C MET A 160 -7.02 -2.31 6.42
N CYS A 161 -6.69 -1.69 5.28
CA CYS A 161 -5.76 -0.56 5.21
C CYS A 161 -6.37 0.72 5.80
N ASP A 162 -5.53 1.62 6.30
CA ASP A 162 -5.97 2.90 6.88
C ASP A 162 -6.53 3.82 5.80
N LEU A 163 -5.78 3.97 4.70
CA LEU A 163 -6.06 4.91 3.63
C LEU A 163 -6.06 4.19 2.28
N ARG A 164 -6.88 4.66 1.34
CA ARG A 164 -6.98 4.11 -0.01
C ARG A 164 -6.80 5.21 -1.06
N VAL A 165 -5.86 4.98 -1.97
CA VAL A 165 -5.65 5.77 -3.19
C VAL A 165 -6.09 4.90 -4.36
N MET A 166 -7.03 5.39 -5.16
CA MET A 166 -7.68 4.62 -6.22
C MET A 166 -7.51 5.27 -7.58
N GLU A 167 -7.18 4.49 -8.59
CA GLU A 167 -7.19 4.96 -9.98
C GLU A 167 -8.61 5.16 -10.49
N GLU A 168 -8.82 6.17 -11.32
CA GLU A 168 -10.14 6.56 -11.83
C GLU A 168 -10.90 5.46 -12.58
N ASN A 169 -10.18 4.51 -13.18
CA ASN A 169 -10.74 3.36 -13.91
C ASN A 169 -10.85 2.08 -13.07
N ALA A 170 -10.41 2.10 -11.81
CA ALA A 170 -10.52 0.95 -10.95
C ALA A 170 -11.99 0.68 -10.57
N VAL A 171 -12.29 -0.57 -10.22
CA VAL A 171 -13.65 -1.02 -9.89
C VAL A 171 -13.66 -1.73 -8.55
N LEU A 172 -14.58 -1.31 -7.69
CA LEU A 172 -14.86 -1.96 -6.42
C LEU A 172 -16.19 -2.70 -6.43
N GLY A 173 -16.35 -3.68 -5.54
CA GLY A 173 -17.64 -4.33 -5.28
C GLY A 173 -17.50 -5.76 -4.76
N PHE A 174 -18.59 -6.29 -4.18
CA PHE A 174 -18.63 -7.66 -3.67
C PHE A 174 -19.21 -8.62 -4.71
N PHE A 175 -18.43 -8.91 -5.75
CA PHE A 175 -18.91 -9.75 -6.85
C PHE A 175 -19.11 -11.22 -6.46
N ASN A 176 -18.58 -11.63 -5.30
CA ASN A 176 -18.81 -12.93 -4.70
C ASN A 176 -20.29 -13.25 -4.43
N ARG A 177 -21.20 -12.26 -4.44
CA ARG A 177 -22.65 -12.51 -4.40
C ARG A 177 -23.13 -13.47 -5.49
N ARG A 178 -22.52 -13.43 -6.68
CA ARG A 178 -22.89 -14.30 -7.82
C ARG A 178 -22.58 -15.77 -7.57
N PHE A 179 -21.69 -16.06 -6.62
CA PHE A 179 -21.15 -17.40 -6.35
C PHE A 179 -21.56 -17.93 -4.97
N GLY A 180 -22.36 -17.20 -4.20
CA GLY A 180 -22.76 -17.62 -2.85
C GLY A 180 -21.62 -17.62 -1.81
N VAL A 181 -20.49 -16.95 -2.09
CA VAL A 181 -19.36 -16.88 -1.15
C VAL A 181 -19.58 -15.71 -0.17
N PRO A 182 -19.55 -15.93 1.16
CA PRO A 182 -19.81 -14.89 2.16
C PRO A 182 -18.65 -13.89 2.30
N LEU A 183 -18.89 -12.78 3.01
CA LEU A 183 -17.81 -11.92 3.52
C LEU A 183 -17.37 -12.47 4.87
N ILE A 184 -16.09 -12.81 5.00
CA ILE A 184 -15.53 -13.46 6.19
C ILE A 184 -14.13 -12.91 6.55
N ASP A 185 -13.73 -11.81 5.91
CA ASP A 185 -12.44 -11.15 6.05
C ASP A 185 -12.60 -9.68 6.51
N GLY A 186 -13.71 -9.40 7.18
CA GLY A 186 -13.98 -8.13 7.86
C GLY A 186 -14.74 -7.10 7.04
N GLY A 187 -15.21 -7.44 5.83
CA GLY A 187 -16.05 -6.55 5.02
C GLY A 187 -17.36 -6.17 5.71
N THR A 188 -17.98 -7.09 6.44
CA THR A 188 -19.19 -6.83 7.24
C THR A 188 -18.95 -6.03 8.51
N VAL A 189 -17.69 -5.90 8.93
CA VAL A 189 -17.30 -5.16 10.15
C VAL A 189 -16.83 -3.76 9.77
N ARG A 190 -15.87 -3.67 8.84
CA ARG A 190 -15.21 -2.41 8.47
C ARG A 190 -16.10 -1.55 7.60
N LEU A 191 -16.73 -2.10 6.55
CA LEU A 191 -17.47 -1.28 5.59
C LEU A 191 -18.58 -0.42 6.24
N PRO A 192 -19.46 -0.97 7.11
CA PRO A 192 -20.48 -0.14 7.78
C PRO A 192 -19.88 0.97 8.64
N ALA A 193 -18.75 0.72 9.30
CA ALA A 193 -18.05 1.74 10.09
C ALA A 193 -17.46 2.86 9.21
N LEU A 194 -17.06 2.54 7.97
CA LEU A 194 -16.50 3.53 7.04
C LEU A 194 -17.56 4.39 6.35
N ILE A 195 -18.62 3.77 5.82
CA ILE A 195 -19.57 4.46 4.90
C ILE A 195 -21.01 4.52 5.41
N GLY A 196 -21.24 4.06 6.64
CA GLY A 196 -22.56 3.91 7.23
C GLY A 196 -23.29 2.66 6.76
N LEU A 197 -24.18 2.14 7.61
CA LEU A 197 -24.84 0.84 7.41
C LEU A 197 -25.66 0.77 6.12
N SER A 198 -26.43 1.81 5.79
CA SER A 198 -27.30 1.78 4.61
C SER A 198 -26.52 1.66 3.30
N ARG A 199 -25.44 2.45 3.14
CA ARG A 199 -24.58 2.36 1.96
C ARG A 199 -23.82 1.03 1.92
N ALA A 200 -23.34 0.56 3.07
CA ALA A 200 -22.70 -0.73 3.17
C ALA A 200 -23.62 -1.88 2.74
N LEU A 201 -24.88 -1.89 3.21
CA LEU A 201 -25.86 -2.91 2.84
C LEU A 201 -26.21 -2.88 1.35
N ASP A 202 -26.31 -1.70 0.73
CA ASP A 202 -26.48 -1.61 -0.72
C ASP A 202 -25.36 -2.34 -1.46
N LEU A 203 -24.09 -2.06 -1.13
CA LEU A 203 -22.95 -2.73 -1.77
C LEU A 203 -22.87 -4.23 -1.45
N ILE A 204 -23.14 -4.61 -0.21
CA ILE A 204 -23.05 -6.00 0.26
C ILE A 204 -24.15 -6.86 -0.39
N LEU A 205 -25.40 -6.38 -0.40
CA LEU A 205 -26.56 -7.15 -0.86
C LEU A 205 -26.63 -7.20 -2.38
N THR A 206 -26.41 -6.06 -3.06
CA THR A 206 -26.52 -6.01 -4.52
C THR A 206 -25.28 -6.57 -5.22
N GLY A 207 -24.11 -6.51 -4.57
CA GLY A 207 -22.84 -6.83 -5.19
C GLY A 207 -22.54 -5.96 -6.42
N ARG A 208 -23.17 -4.77 -6.53
CA ARG A 208 -22.97 -3.87 -7.68
C ARG A 208 -21.56 -3.31 -7.72
N THR A 209 -21.19 -2.82 -8.89
CA THR A 209 -19.93 -2.10 -9.10
C THR A 209 -19.99 -0.70 -8.47
N VAL A 210 -18.88 -0.26 -7.88
CA VAL A 210 -18.69 1.11 -7.39
C VAL A 210 -17.59 1.77 -8.22
N THR A 211 -17.90 2.96 -8.74
CA THR A 211 -16.97 3.78 -9.52
C THR A 211 -16.04 4.59 -8.61
N ALA A 212 -14.91 5.06 -9.13
CA ALA A 212 -13.99 5.89 -8.35
C ALA A 212 -14.65 7.17 -7.79
N LYS A 213 -15.51 7.83 -8.57
CA LYS A 213 -16.25 9.02 -8.13
C LYS A 213 -17.14 8.70 -6.94
N GLU A 214 -17.96 7.66 -7.07
CA GLU A 214 -18.87 7.26 -6.00
C GLU A 214 -18.09 6.82 -4.76
N ALA A 215 -17.03 6.03 -4.94
CA ALA A 215 -16.17 5.58 -3.85
C ALA A 215 -15.58 6.76 -3.06
N LEU A 216 -15.21 7.85 -3.73
CA LEU A 216 -14.76 9.08 -3.08
C LEU A 216 -15.91 9.78 -2.35
N ASP A 217 -17.06 9.97 -3.01
CA ASP A 217 -18.22 10.68 -2.47
C ASP A 217 -18.77 10.04 -1.18
N ILE A 218 -18.74 8.70 -1.09
CA ILE A 218 -19.25 7.97 0.07
C ILE A 218 -18.19 7.76 1.17
N GLY A 219 -16.94 8.18 0.96
CA GLY A 219 -15.84 7.99 1.90
C GLY A 219 -15.21 6.60 1.88
N LEU A 220 -15.48 5.78 0.86
CA LEU A 220 -14.87 4.46 0.70
C LEU A 220 -13.38 4.55 0.31
N VAL A 221 -12.99 5.58 -0.46
CA VAL A 221 -11.59 5.87 -0.77
C VAL A 221 -11.24 7.31 -0.42
N ASN A 222 -9.96 7.58 -0.15
CA ASN A 222 -9.50 8.88 0.32
C ASN A 222 -9.02 9.78 -0.82
N ARG A 223 -8.52 9.18 -1.91
CA ARG A 223 -8.00 9.91 -3.08
C ARG A 223 -8.32 9.14 -4.36
N VAL A 224 -8.69 9.88 -5.40
CA VAL A 224 -8.79 9.37 -6.77
C VAL A 224 -7.69 10.01 -7.62
N VAL A 225 -7.03 9.21 -8.44
CA VAL A 225 -5.88 9.63 -9.26
C VAL A 225 -6.01 9.12 -10.69
N ALA A 226 -5.25 9.70 -11.61
CA ALA A 226 -5.19 9.24 -13.00
C ALA A 226 -4.71 7.79 -13.10
N VAL A 227 -5.13 7.10 -14.15
CA VAL A 227 -4.70 5.72 -14.45
C VAL A 227 -3.17 5.63 -14.53
N GLY A 228 -2.58 4.61 -13.90
CA GLY A 228 -1.13 4.43 -13.80
C GLY A 228 -0.44 5.22 -12.69
N ALA A 229 -1.15 6.13 -12.00
CA ALA A 229 -0.58 6.93 -10.91
C ALA A 229 -0.82 6.33 -9.52
N GLY A 230 -1.58 5.23 -9.40
CA GLY A 230 -2.06 4.69 -8.13
C GLY A 230 -0.95 4.43 -7.11
N LEU A 231 0.05 3.62 -7.49
CA LEU A 231 1.16 3.26 -6.59
C LEU A 231 2.02 4.47 -6.21
N GLY A 232 2.40 5.30 -7.19
CA GLY A 232 3.22 6.49 -6.93
C GLY A 232 2.52 7.49 -5.99
N GLN A 233 1.21 7.69 -6.15
CA GLN A 233 0.45 8.58 -5.27
C GLN A 233 0.19 7.99 -3.89
N ALA A 234 0.03 6.66 -3.78
CA ALA A 234 0.00 5.97 -2.49
C ALA A 234 1.33 6.07 -1.75
N TYR A 235 2.45 5.92 -2.46
CA TYR A 235 3.79 6.15 -1.90
C TYR A 235 3.98 7.59 -1.40
N ASN A 236 3.58 8.59 -2.20
CA ASN A 236 3.64 10.00 -1.79
C ASN A 236 2.79 10.27 -0.54
N LEU A 237 1.61 9.65 -0.45
CA LEU A 237 0.79 9.70 0.76
C LEU A 237 1.51 9.05 1.95
N ALA A 238 2.11 7.88 1.76
CA ALA A 238 2.88 7.19 2.80
C ALA A 238 4.06 8.04 3.30
N MET A 239 4.84 8.65 2.39
CA MET A 239 5.92 9.59 2.72
C MET A 239 5.42 10.82 3.50
N SER A 240 4.22 11.32 3.17
CA SER A 240 3.62 12.45 3.87
C SER A 240 3.24 12.14 5.32
N ILE A 241 3.05 10.85 5.65
CA ILE A 241 2.80 10.36 7.01
C ILE A 241 4.13 10.07 7.71
N ALA A 242 5.06 9.43 7.00
CA ALA A 242 6.33 8.97 7.53
C ALA A 242 7.31 10.09 7.94
N LYS A 243 7.04 11.34 7.50
CA LYS A 243 7.78 12.54 7.91
C LYS A 243 7.48 12.98 9.35
N TYR A 244 6.39 12.51 9.97
CA TYR A 244 6.03 12.88 11.34
C TYR A 244 6.64 11.94 12.39
N PRO A 245 6.70 12.35 13.67
CA PRO A 245 7.04 11.46 14.77
C PRO A 245 6.06 10.27 14.85
N GLN A 246 6.58 9.06 15.01
CA GLN A 246 5.80 7.85 14.71
C GLN A 246 5.16 7.24 15.96
N LEU A 247 5.65 7.53 17.17
CA LEU A 247 4.98 7.05 18.38
C LEU A 247 3.62 7.72 18.50
N CYS A 248 3.55 9.04 18.30
CA CYS A 248 2.29 9.80 18.32
C CYS A 248 1.31 9.33 17.25
N ILE A 249 1.74 9.22 15.98
CA ILE A 249 0.86 8.76 14.90
C ILE A 249 0.30 7.36 15.16
N ARG A 250 1.12 6.44 15.70
CA ARG A 250 0.69 5.07 16.00
C ARG A 250 -0.23 5.02 17.21
N HIS A 251 0.00 5.86 18.22
CA HIS A 251 -0.85 5.99 19.41
C HIS A 251 -2.25 6.48 19.02
N ASP A 252 -2.35 7.59 18.30
CA ASP A 252 -3.64 8.17 17.88
C ASP A 252 -4.42 7.19 17.00
N ARG A 253 -3.71 6.51 16.09
CA ARG A 253 -4.28 5.48 15.23
C ARG A 253 -4.84 4.31 16.06
N ASP A 254 -4.08 3.78 17.02
CA ASP A 254 -4.53 2.70 17.90
C ASP A 254 -5.76 3.09 18.72
N ALA A 255 -5.79 4.31 19.27
CA ALA A 255 -6.94 4.85 19.98
C ALA A 255 -8.18 4.93 19.06
N ALA A 256 -8.04 5.41 17.83
CA ALA A 256 -9.13 5.48 16.86
C ALA A 256 -9.69 4.09 16.49
N TYR A 257 -8.83 3.10 16.28
CA TYR A 257 -9.28 1.72 16.03
C TYR A 257 -10.01 1.13 17.24
N TYR A 258 -9.47 1.32 18.44
CA TYR A 258 -10.10 0.84 19.67
C TYR A 258 -11.49 1.47 19.87
N GLY A 259 -11.60 2.79 19.76
CA GLY A 259 -12.87 3.51 19.89
C GLY A 259 -13.91 3.07 18.86
N THR A 260 -13.48 2.67 17.66
CA THR A 260 -14.39 2.25 16.58
C THR A 260 -14.88 0.81 16.73
N PHE A 261 -14.01 -0.11 17.16
CA PHE A 261 -14.28 -1.55 17.05
C PHE A 261 -14.29 -2.31 18.37
N SER A 262 -13.88 -1.71 19.49
CA SER A 262 -13.61 -2.45 20.73
C SER A 262 -14.07 -1.75 22.01
N ALA A 263 -14.24 -0.43 22.00
CA ALA A 263 -14.73 0.29 23.17
C ALA A 263 -16.22 -0.02 23.42
N GLU A 264 -16.55 -0.29 24.68
CA GLU A 264 -17.91 -0.54 25.18
C GLU A 264 -18.63 0.76 25.54
N SER A 265 -17.87 1.82 25.88
CA SER A 265 -18.40 3.15 26.17
C SER A 265 -17.43 4.26 25.75
N PHE A 266 -17.96 5.49 25.71
CA PHE A 266 -17.16 6.69 25.43
C PHE A 266 -16.08 6.90 26.50
N GLU A 267 -16.42 6.70 27.78
CA GLU A 267 -15.51 6.84 28.91
C GLU A 267 -14.36 5.84 28.81
N GLN A 268 -14.66 4.57 28.50
CA GLN A 268 -13.63 3.54 28.32
C GLN A 268 -12.67 3.87 27.17
N ALA A 269 -13.18 4.44 26.07
CA ALA A 269 -12.35 4.88 24.95
C ALA A 269 -11.35 5.98 25.38
N LEU A 270 -11.83 7.00 26.10
CA LEU A 270 -11.00 8.10 26.59
C LEU A 270 -10.00 7.65 27.66
N GLU A 271 -10.41 6.77 28.57
CA GLU A 271 -9.53 6.22 29.60
C GLU A 271 -8.40 5.41 28.98
N ARG A 272 -8.68 4.55 27.99
CA ARG A 272 -7.64 3.78 27.30
C ARG A 272 -6.71 4.67 26.48
N GLU A 273 -7.24 5.70 25.82
CA GLU A 273 -6.43 6.68 25.09
C GLU A 273 -5.38 7.30 26.02
N ALA A 274 -5.80 7.84 27.18
CA ALA A 274 -4.88 8.41 28.15
C ALA A 274 -3.93 7.36 28.78
N ALA A 275 -4.43 6.18 29.12
CA ALA A 275 -3.65 5.14 29.80
C ALA A 275 -2.54 4.54 28.92
N ASN A 276 -2.69 4.58 27.60
CA ASN A 276 -1.69 4.06 26.65
C ASN A 276 -0.58 5.07 26.31
N VAL A 277 -0.59 6.27 26.91
CA VAL A 277 0.50 7.23 26.79
C VAL A 277 1.71 6.71 27.57
N THR A 278 2.82 6.45 26.87
CA THR A 278 4.06 5.96 27.49
C THR A 278 5.07 7.07 27.75
N VAL A 279 6.11 6.77 28.54
CA VAL A 279 7.21 7.72 28.81
C VAL A 279 7.95 8.07 27.51
N GLU A 280 8.15 7.10 26.62
CA GLU A 280 8.79 7.31 25.31
C GLU A 280 7.98 8.25 24.42
N LEU A 281 6.65 8.12 24.43
CA LEU A 281 5.76 9.02 23.70
C LEU A 281 5.85 10.45 24.25
N LEU A 282 5.86 10.62 25.57
CA LEU A 282 6.03 11.94 26.20
C LEU A 282 7.40 12.56 25.89
N GLN A 283 8.45 11.72 25.77
CA GLN A 283 9.77 12.18 25.34
C GLN A 283 9.77 12.64 23.88
N GLU A 284 9.14 11.89 22.95
CA GLU A 284 8.95 12.31 21.54
C GLU A 284 8.17 13.63 21.46
N ALA A 285 7.11 13.78 22.26
CA ALA A 285 6.32 15.01 22.34
C ALA A 285 7.14 16.20 22.86
N LYS A 286 7.96 16.00 23.90
CA LYS A 286 8.85 17.04 24.45
C LYS A 286 9.86 17.52 23.42
N GLU A 287 10.48 16.61 22.67
CA GLU A 287 11.41 16.96 21.58
C GLU A 287 10.72 17.79 20.49
N GLY A 288 9.49 17.42 20.13
CA GLY A 288 8.65 18.21 19.23
C GLY A 288 8.35 19.62 19.77
N ALA A 289 7.99 19.73 21.05
CA ALA A 289 7.72 21.00 21.72
C ALA A 289 8.98 21.90 21.78
N ASP A 290 10.15 21.32 22.01
CA ASP A 290 11.42 22.03 22.01
C ASP A 290 11.77 22.57 20.60
N LYS A 291 11.57 21.77 19.55
CA LYS A 291 11.70 22.22 18.14
C LYS A 291 10.75 23.38 17.83
N PHE A 292 9.49 23.28 18.26
CA PHE A 292 8.50 24.34 18.08
C PHE A 292 8.87 25.64 18.80
N ARG A 293 9.40 25.54 20.02
CA ARG A 293 9.92 26.67 20.80
C ARG A 293 11.06 27.38 20.06
N GLN A 294 11.89 26.62 19.33
CA GLN A 294 13.00 27.11 18.49
C GLN A 294 12.56 27.66 17.12
N GLY A 295 11.28 27.57 16.77
CA GLY A 295 10.72 28.12 15.53
C GLY A 295 10.54 27.12 14.38
N ILE A 296 11.00 25.88 14.55
CA ILE A 296 10.75 24.80 13.59
C ILE A 296 9.25 24.47 13.61
N GLY A 297 8.61 24.41 12.44
CA GLY A 297 7.17 24.12 12.36
C GLY A 297 6.24 25.33 12.46
N ARG A 298 6.73 26.52 12.83
CA ARG A 298 5.88 27.71 12.96
C ARG A 298 5.33 28.17 11.61
N GLY A 299 4.14 28.78 11.63
CA GLY A 299 3.46 29.25 10.42
C GLY A 299 3.04 28.14 9.45
N GLY A 300 3.02 26.87 9.90
CA GLY A 300 2.69 25.73 9.05
C GLY A 300 3.86 25.23 8.18
N SER A 301 5.10 25.67 8.43
CA SER A 301 6.26 25.16 7.71
C SER A 301 6.54 23.70 8.06
N PHE A 302 6.77 22.86 7.06
CA PHE A 302 7.11 21.44 7.27
C PHE A 302 8.63 21.17 7.23
N SER A 303 9.46 22.21 7.08
CA SER A 303 10.92 22.09 7.03
C SER A 303 11.49 21.68 8.39
N GLY A 304 12.31 20.63 8.43
CA GLY A 304 13.06 20.23 9.63
C GLY A 304 12.25 19.47 10.70
N ILE A 305 11.01 19.04 10.42
CA ILE A 305 10.20 18.23 11.36
C ILE A 305 10.93 16.94 11.73
N LYS A 306 11.41 16.21 10.72
CA LYS A 306 12.29 15.05 10.85
C LYS A 306 13.57 15.33 10.08
N GLU A 307 14.70 14.99 10.68
CA GLU A 307 15.99 15.18 10.05
C GLU A 307 16.10 14.22 8.86
N ARG A 308 16.10 14.76 7.64
CA ARG A 308 16.34 13.95 6.43
C ARG A 308 17.84 13.71 6.35
N LYS A 309 18.27 12.46 6.51
CA LYS A 309 19.64 12.08 6.16
C LYS A 309 19.79 12.19 4.64
N LEU A 310 20.36 13.30 4.19
CA LEU A 310 20.71 13.52 2.79
C LEU A 310 21.77 12.49 2.37
N PRO A 311 21.62 11.80 1.23
CA PRO A 311 22.67 10.98 0.65
C PRO A 311 23.95 11.79 0.41
N ASP A 312 25.10 11.11 0.37
CA ASP A 312 26.40 11.80 0.20
C ASP A 312 26.49 12.58 -1.11
N TRP A 313 25.80 12.13 -2.18
CA TRP A 313 25.74 12.83 -3.45
C TRP A 313 24.94 14.14 -3.37
N GLU A 314 23.79 14.14 -2.69
CA GLU A 314 22.94 15.34 -2.49
C GLU A 314 23.69 16.35 -1.60
N ARG A 315 24.41 15.87 -0.58
CA ARG A 315 25.32 16.72 0.22
C ARG A 315 26.48 17.29 -0.60
N ALA A 316 27.01 16.53 -1.56
CA ALA A 316 28.10 16.98 -2.42
C ALA A 316 27.63 18.03 -3.44
N GLU A 317 26.44 17.86 -4.02
CA GLU A 317 25.81 18.84 -4.91
C GLU A 317 25.51 20.15 -4.18
N MET A 318 24.88 20.11 -3.00
CA MET A 318 24.62 21.31 -2.22
C MET A 318 25.91 22.06 -1.82
N LYS A 319 27.01 21.34 -1.55
CA LYS A 319 28.34 21.93 -1.33
C LYS A 319 28.94 22.55 -2.59
N HIS A 320 28.57 22.06 -3.76
CA HIS A 320 29.01 22.62 -5.03
C HIS A 320 28.24 23.89 -5.36
N GLU A 321 26.92 23.88 -5.16
CA GLU A 321 26.02 25.01 -5.40
C GLU A 321 26.26 26.18 -4.43
N SER A 322 26.57 25.92 -3.16
CA SER A 322 26.88 26.96 -2.17
C SER A 322 28.24 27.65 -2.36
N LYS A 323 29.05 27.19 -3.32
CA LYS A 323 30.32 27.81 -3.72
C LYS A 323 30.21 28.61 -5.02
N LEU A 324 29.06 28.57 -5.68
CA LEU A 324 28.70 29.42 -6.82
C LEU A 324 28.01 30.69 -6.30
#